data_AF-A0A1L3GDV4-F1
#
_entry.id   AF-A0A1L3GDV4-F1
#
_cell.length_a   1.000
_cell.length_b   1.000
_cell.length_c   1.000
_cell.angle_alpha   90.00
_cell.angle_beta   90.00
_cell.angle_gamma   90.00
#
_symmetry.space_group_name_H-M   'P 1'
#
loop_
_entity.id
_entity.type
_entity.pdbx_description
1 polymer ?
#
loop_
_entity_poly.entity_id
_entity_poly.type
_entity_poly.pdbx_seq_one_letter_code
_entity_poly.pdbx_strand_id
1 'polypeptide(L)'
;MSAKKATCKSVGGDPWPYVGPIARADGEGPYNMFLLPLPGDSWWANYELGTRIDPRWHFDVVALADGRFSTVGQVTAIERGTDSHGRQVVFPDRIAAVRAACARMIRQARDSRDWGPMSGKLEGALLAMVINWARDVVARESGRPRPRSAKVAEPAPTTA
;
A
#
# COMPACT_ATOMS: atom_id res chain seq x y z
N MET A 1 13.31 -39.78 -30.49
CA MET A 1 12.19 -39.40 -29.59
C MET A 1 12.31 -37.91 -29.33
N SER A 2 11.48 -37.09 -29.96
CA SER A 2 11.55 -35.63 -29.84
C SER A 2 10.58 -35.17 -28.75
N ALA A 3 11.11 -34.70 -27.62
CA ALA A 3 10.29 -34.10 -26.56
C ALA A 3 9.64 -32.83 -27.11
N LYS A 4 8.30 -32.81 -27.18
CA LYS A 4 7.54 -31.61 -27.52
C LYS A 4 7.74 -30.59 -26.39
N LYS A 5 8.47 -29.51 -26.69
CA LYS A 5 8.47 -28.29 -25.88
C LYS A 5 7.02 -27.82 -25.77
N ALA A 6 6.45 -27.86 -24.57
CA ALA A 6 5.18 -27.24 -24.30
C ALA A 6 5.34 -25.74 -24.53
N THR A 7 4.79 -25.23 -25.63
CA THR A 7 4.63 -23.80 -25.85
C THR A 7 3.61 -23.31 -24.84
N CYS A 8 4.09 -22.66 -23.77
CA CYS A 8 3.23 -21.82 -22.94
C CYS A 8 2.76 -20.68 -23.83
N LYS A 9 1.61 -20.85 -24.47
CA LYS A 9 0.89 -19.76 -25.11
C LYS A 9 0.60 -18.76 -24.00
N SER A 10 1.07 -17.52 -24.13
CA SER A 10 0.61 -16.41 -23.33
C SER A 10 -0.86 -16.16 -23.68
N VAL A 11 -1.75 -16.91 -23.05
CA VAL A 11 -3.19 -16.69 -23.11
C VAL A 11 -3.46 -15.52 -22.17
N GLY A 12 -4.11 -14.48 -22.67
CA GLY A 12 -4.35 -13.27 -21.90
C GLY A 12 -5.15 -13.54 -20.63
N GLY A 13 -4.71 -12.92 -19.53
CA GLY A 13 -5.38 -12.89 -18.23
C GLY A 13 -5.48 -14.24 -17.52
N ASP A 14 -5.10 -14.29 -16.25
CA ASP A 14 -5.42 -15.46 -15.43
C ASP A 14 -6.94 -15.70 -15.38
N PRO A 15 -7.38 -16.96 -15.20
CA PRO A 15 -8.80 -17.30 -15.13
C PRO A 15 -9.52 -16.54 -14.00
N TRP A 16 -10.86 -16.46 -14.09
CA TRP A 16 -11.73 -15.91 -13.05
C TRP A 16 -12.60 -17.04 -12.45
N PRO A 17 -12.41 -17.41 -11.16
CA PRO A 17 -11.44 -16.88 -10.20
C PRO A 17 -9.99 -17.23 -10.54
N TYR A 18 -9.03 -16.46 -10.00
CA TYR A 18 -7.59 -16.65 -10.22
C TYR A 18 -7.16 -18.07 -9.85
N VAL A 19 -6.42 -18.72 -10.75
CA VAL A 19 -5.81 -20.05 -10.51
C VAL A 19 -4.32 -19.93 -10.81
N GLY A 20 -3.54 -19.59 -9.79
CA GLY A 20 -2.09 -19.45 -9.89
C GLY A 20 -1.39 -19.58 -8.54
N PRO A 21 -0.05 -19.45 -8.50
CA PRO A 21 0.76 -19.78 -7.34
C PRO A 21 0.70 -18.73 -6.21
N ILE A 22 0.13 -17.56 -6.45
CA ILE A 22 0.04 -16.50 -5.44
C ILE A 22 -1.06 -16.84 -4.45
N ALA A 23 -0.70 -16.82 -3.17
CA ALA A 23 -1.61 -16.95 -2.04
C ALA A 23 -1.13 -16.07 -0.88
N ARG A 24 -2.04 -15.78 0.05
CA ARG A 24 -1.73 -15.11 1.32
C ARG A 24 -1.03 -16.08 2.28
N ALA A 25 -0.40 -15.56 3.32
CA ALA A 25 0.35 -16.35 4.30
C ALA A 25 -0.46 -17.42 5.05
N ASP A 26 -1.79 -17.33 5.08
CA ASP A 26 -2.68 -18.36 5.62
C ASP A 26 -3.18 -19.38 4.59
N GLY A 27 -2.67 -19.32 3.36
CA GLY A 27 -3.01 -20.23 2.27
C GLY A 27 -4.22 -19.79 1.44
N GLU A 28 -4.91 -18.72 1.83
CA GLU A 28 -6.05 -18.20 1.07
C GLU A 28 -5.62 -17.64 -0.29
N GLY A 29 -6.35 -18.05 -1.33
CA GLY A 29 -6.13 -17.60 -2.69
C GLY A 29 -6.72 -16.21 -2.97
N PRO A 30 -6.30 -15.53 -4.04
CA PRO A 30 -6.89 -14.27 -4.48
C PRO A 30 -8.37 -14.42 -4.88
N TYR A 31 -9.18 -13.45 -4.49
CA TYR A 31 -10.54 -13.29 -4.99
C TYR A 31 -10.54 -12.16 -6.03
N ASN A 32 -11.01 -12.45 -7.25
CA ASN A 32 -11.08 -11.47 -8.34
C ASN A 32 -9.74 -10.73 -8.59
N MET A 33 -8.64 -11.47 -8.70
CA MET A 33 -7.28 -10.94 -8.89
C MET A 33 -6.77 -10.04 -7.73
N PHE A 34 -7.36 -10.16 -6.54
CA PHE A 34 -7.01 -9.35 -5.38
C PHE A 34 -6.85 -10.20 -4.12
N LEU A 35 -5.77 -9.98 -3.38
CA LEU A 35 -5.56 -10.50 -2.03
C LEU A 35 -5.90 -9.43 -1.00
N LEU A 36 -6.76 -9.79 -0.04
CA LEU A 36 -7.03 -8.96 1.13
C LEU A 36 -5.92 -9.16 2.18
N PRO A 37 -5.56 -8.12 2.95
CA PRO A 37 -4.59 -8.25 4.04
C PRO A 37 -5.09 -9.20 5.14
N LEU A 38 -4.18 -9.70 5.97
CA LEU A 38 -4.54 -10.39 7.22
C LEU A 38 -5.04 -9.38 8.26
N PRO A 39 -5.80 -9.82 9.28
CA PRO A 39 -6.11 -8.99 10.43
C PRO A 39 -4.83 -8.39 11.04
N GLY A 40 -4.80 -7.06 11.19
CA GLY A 40 -3.64 -6.33 11.71
C GLY A 40 -2.64 -5.84 10.65
N ASP A 41 -2.83 -6.17 9.37
CA ASP A 41 -2.00 -5.64 8.27
C ASP A 41 -2.74 -4.60 7.40
N SER A 42 -3.67 -3.86 8.02
CA SER A 42 -4.44 -2.78 7.41
C SER A 42 -4.50 -1.60 8.37
N TRP A 43 -4.11 -0.42 7.90
CA TRP A 43 -4.02 0.80 8.72
C TRP A 43 -4.86 1.92 8.12
N TRP A 44 -5.81 2.43 8.91
CA TRP A 44 -6.81 3.40 8.47
C TRP A 44 -6.70 4.68 9.30
N ALA A 45 -6.19 5.76 8.70
CA ALA A 45 -5.96 7.01 9.42
C ALA A 45 -7.27 7.61 9.95
N ASN A 46 -8.39 7.44 9.24
CA ASN A 46 -9.70 7.91 9.69
C ASN A 46 -10.23 7.17 10.92
N TYR A 47 -9.88 5.89 11.11
CA TYR A 47 -10.27 5.14 12.30
C TYR A 47 -9.46 5.57 13.53
N GLU A 48 -8.19 5.94 13.35
CA GLU A 48 -7.30 6.33 14.45
C GLU A 48 -7.32 7.84 14.77
N LEU A 49 -7.56 8.70 13.77
CA LEU A 49 -7.52 10.16 13.90
C LEU A 49 -8.91 10.81 13.90
N GLY A 50 -9.95 10.04 13.62
CA GLY A 50 -11.35 10.46 13.60
C GLY A 50 -11.90 10.79 12.21
N THR A 51 -13.21 11.03 12.16
CA THR A 51 -14.04 11.13 10.93
C THR A 51 -13.73 12.33 10.01
N ARG A 52 -12.86 13.25 10.43
CA ARG A 52 -12.39 14.38 9.61
C ARG A 52 -11.35 13.98 8.57
N ILE A 53 -10.74 12.80 8.72
CA ILE A 53 -9.83 12.25 7.73
C ILE A 53 -10.63 11.35 6.78
N ASP A 54 -10.45 11.57 5.48
CA ASP A 54 -11.11 10.77 4.45
C ASP A 54 -10.67 9.29 4.55
N PRO A 55 -11.59 8.30 4.41
CA PRO A 55 -11.25 6.87 4.44
C PRO A 55 -10.20 6.44 3.42
N ARG A 56 -9.95 7.21 2.36
CA ARG A 56 -8.89 6.94 1.38
C ARG A 56 -7.48 7.03 1.97
N TRP A 57 -7.31 7.67 3.13
CA TRP A 57 -6.04 7.70 3.86
C TRP A 57 -5.84 6.40 4.65
N HIS A 58 -5.69 5.30 3.92
CA HIS A 58 -5.33 4.00 4.46
C HIS A 58 -4.24 3.34 3.60
N PHE A 59 -3.62 2.31 4.14
CA PHE A 59 -2.77 1.42 3.37
C PHE A 59 -2.81 0.03 3.97
N ASP A 60 -2.46 -0.95 3.14
CA ASP A 60 -2.41 -2.36 3.51
C ASP A 60 -1.03 -2.95 3.22
N VAL A 61 -0.71 -3.99 3.97
CA VAL A 61 0.38 -4.90 3.66
C VAL A 61 -0.19 -6.31 3.58
N VAL A 62 0.16 -7.07 2.55
CA VAL A 62 -0.30 -8.44 2.37
C VAL A 62 0.87 -9.37 2.62
N ALA A 63 0.80 -10.19 3.66
CA ALA A 63 1.73 -11.28 3.89
C ALA A 63 1.46 -12.40 2.87
N LEU A 64 2.48 -12.80 2.10
CA LEU A 64 2.39 -13.81 1.06
C LEU A 64 2.81 -15.19 1.59
N ALA A 65 2.27 -16.25 0.99
CA ALA A 65 2.56 -17.65 1.36
C ALA A 65 4.05 -18.03 1.28
N ASP A 66 4.82 -17.32 0.45
CA ASP A 66 6.27 -17.53 0.29
C ASP A 66 7.13 -16.72 1.28
N GLY A 67 6.52 -16.09 2.27
CA GLY A 67 7.19 -15.31 3.32
C GLY A 67 7.52 -13.86 2.94
N ARG A 68 7.21 -13.43 1.70
CA ARG A 68 7.35 -12.02 1.29
C ARG A 68 6.13 -11.20 1.71
N PHE A 69 6.23 -9.88 1.53
CA PHE A 69 5.17 -8.92 1.86
C PHE A 69 4.91 -8.00 0.67
N SER A 70 3.65 -7.77 0.33
CA SER A 70 3.24 -6.82 -0.71
C SER A 70 2.57 -5.59 -0.11
N THR A 71 2.80 -4.43 -0.70
CA THR A 71 2.11 -3.16 -0.36
C THR A 71 0.84 -2.93 -1.17
N VAL A 72 0.45 -3.90 -1.99
CA VAL A 72 -0.79 -3.91 -2.78
C VAL A 72 -1.36 -5.33 -2.86
N GLY A 73 -2.68 -5.48 -2.88
CA GLY A 73 -3.34 -6.78 -3.04
C GLY A 73 -3.47 -7.27 -4.48
N GLN A 74 -3.22 -6.42 -5.48
CA GLN A 74 -3.43 -6.77 -6.88
C GLN A 74 -2.39 -7.80 -7.37
N VAL A 75 -2.86 -8.98 -7.76
CA VAL A 75 -2.04 -10.14 -8.17
C VAL A 75 -1.03 -9.76 -9.25
N THR A 76 -1.48 -9.10 -10.33
CA THR A 76 -0.58 -8.71 -11.44
C THR A 76 0.57 -7.79 -11.01
N ALA A 77 0.38 -6.96 -9.97
CA ALA A 77 1.44 -6.10 -9.45
C ALA A 77 2.41 -6.88 -8.55
N ILE A 78 1.90 -7.88 -7.82
CA ILE A 78 2.70 -8.80 -7.01
C ILE A 78 3.61 -9.64 -7.93
N GLU A 79 3.07 -10.19 -9.02
CA GLU A 79 3.83 -10.99 -10.00
C GLU A 79 4.96 -10.18 -10.66
N ARG A 80 4.66 -8.95 -11.06
CA ARG A 80 5.65 -8.03 -11.62
C ARG A 80 6.63 -7.47 -10.59
N GLY A 81 6.32 -7.59 -9.30
CA GLY A 81 7.04 -6.93 -8.21
C GLY A 81 6.89 -5.40 -8.19
N THR A 82 6.10 -4.82 -9.10
CA THR A 82 5.93 -3.37 -9.28
C THR A 82 4.48 -2.96 -9.56
N ASP A 83 4.12 -1.74 -9.14
CA ASP A 83 2.83 -1.12 -9.48
C ASP A 83 2.82 -0.57 -10.92
N SER A 84 1.68 0.01 -11.34
CA SER A 84 1.52 0.61 -12.68
C SER A 84 2.45 1.79 -12.98
N HIS A 85 3.16 2.31 -11.97
CA HIS A 85 4.12 3.39 -12.10
C HIS A 85 5.57 2.88 -11.96
N GLY A 86 5.79 1.55 -12.00
CA GLY A 86 7.11 0.93 -11.88
C GLY A 86 7.69 0.97 -10.46
N ARG A 87 6.89 1.26 -9.44
CA ARG A 87 7.37 1.35 -8.05
C ARG A 87 7.36 -0.04 -7.44
N GLN A 88 8.41 -0.42 -6.73
CA GLN A 88 8.47 -1.69 -6.02
C GLN A 88 7.30 -1.87 -5.06
N VAL A 89 6.64 -3.02 -5.13
CA VAL A 89 5.53 -3.37 -4.22
C VAL A 89 5.74 -4.62 -3.40
N VAL A 90 6.67 -5.50 -3.78
CA VAL A 90 7.00 -6.73 -3.03
C VAL A 90 8.33 -6.56 -2.29
N PHE A 91 8.34 -6.96 -1.02
CA PHE A 91 9.45 -6.79 -0.09
C PHE A 91 9.74 -8.11 0.63
N PRO A 92 11.00 -8.40 0.96
CA PRO A 92 11.36 -9.62 1.70
C PRO A 92 10.98 -9.55 3.19
N ASP A 93 10.73 -8.35 3.72
CA ASP A 93 10.46 -8.14 5.13
C ASP A 93 9.26 -7.20 5.36
N ARG A 94 8.48 -7.49 6.41
CA ARG A 94 7.27 -6.75 6.76
C ARG A 94 7.56 -5.28 7.04
N ILE A 95 8.66 -5.00 7.73
CA ILE A 95 9.00 -3.64 8.16
C ILE A 95 9.37 -2.75 6.97
N ALA A 96 10.05 -3.28 5.96
CA ALA A 96 10.33 -2.58 4.71
C ALA A 96 9.05 -2.32 3.93
N ALA A 97 8.13 -3.29 3.86
CA ALA A 97 6.82 -3.08 3.24
C ALA A 97 6.04 -1.94 3.93
N VAL A 98 5.95 -1.97 5.27
CA VAL A 98 5.30 -0.91 6.06
C VAL A 98 5.97 0.44 5.82
N ARG A 99 7.31 0.51 5.87
CA ARG A 99 8.06 1.74 5.60
C ARG A 99 7.79 2.28 4.20
N ALA A 100 7.76 1.40 3.20
CA ALA A 100 7.50 1.78 1.81
C ALA A 100 6.07 2.28 1.61
N ALA A 101 5.09 1.65 2.24
CA ALA A 101 3.69 2.07 2.22
C ALA A 101 3.50 3.43 2.91
N CYS A 102 4.03 3.62 4.13
CA CYS A 102 3.98 4.90 4.83
C CYS A 102 4.71 6.01 4.05
N ALA A 103 5.87 5.72 3.45
CA ALA A 103 6.58 6.71 2.63
C ALA A 103 5.76 7.12 1.40
N ARG A 104 5.06 6.17 0.78
CA ARG A 104 4.14 6.44 -0.33
C ARG A 104 2.97 7.31 0.11
N MET A 105 2.36 6.98 1.25
CA MET A 105 1.28 7.78 1.81
C MET A 105 1.73 9.20 2.14
N ILE A 106 2.91 9.38 2.73
CA ILE A 106 3.44 10.73 3.04
C ILE A 106 3.64 11.54 1.75
N ARG A 107 4.13 10.94 0.67
CA ARG A 107 4.22 11.61 -0.64
C ARG A 107 2.83 11.97 -1.14
N GLN A 108 1.91 11.02 -1.18
CA GLN A 108 0.53 11.24 -1.63
C GLN A 108 -0.20 12.30 -0.81
N ALA A 109 0.02 12.34 0.51
CA ALA A 109 -0.52 13.37 1.40
C ALA A 109 -0.02 14.76 1.00
N ARG A 110 1.27 14.90 0.69
CA ARG A 110 1.83 16.17 0.20
C ARG A 110 1.26 16.55 -1.16
N ASP A 111 1.16 15.60 -2.07
CA ASP A 111 0.64 15.81 -3.43
C ASP A 111 -0.88 16.09 -3.42
N SER A 112 -1.60 15.66 -2.37
CA SER A 112 -3.04 15.85 -2.26
C SER A 112 -3.49 17.30 -2.13
N ARG A 113 -2.55 18.21 -1.85
CA ARG A 113 -2.79 19.66 -1.82
C ARG A 113 -3.32 20.19 -3.16
N ASP A 114 -2.96 19.53 -4.25
CA ASP A 114 -3.36 19.92 -5.61
C ASP A 114 -4.65 19.20 -6.05
N TRP A 115 -5.26 18.39 -5.18
CA TRP A 115 -6.47 17.66 -5.51
C TRP A 115 -7.73 18.50 -5.29
N GLY A 116 -8.81 18.12 -5.96
CA GLY A 116 -10.14 18.71 -5.73
C GLY A 116 -10.70 18.39 -4.33
N PRO A 117 -11.63 19.21 -3.82
CA PRO A 117 -12.14 19.11 -2.44
C PRO A 117 -12.80 17.75 -2.11
N MET A 118 -13.41 17.09 -3.10
CA MET A 118 -14.05 15.77 -2.92
C MET A 118 -13.10 14.58 -3.07
N SER A 119 -11.79 14.83 -3.22
CA SER A 119 -10.79 13.79 -3.49
C SER A 119 -10.02 13.34 -2.25
N GLY A 120 -10.41 13.82 -1.06
CA GLY A 120 -9.68 13.59 0.18
C GLY A 120 -8.46 14.51 0.34
N LYS A 121 -8.49 15.71 -0.26
CA LYS A 121 -7.45 16.75 -0.12
C LYS A 121 -7.05 16.95 1.34
N LEU A 122 -5.74 16.99 1.61
CA LEU A 122 -5.20 17.35 2.92
C LEU A 122 -4.49 18.71 2.88
N GLU A 123 -4.84 19.57 3.84
CA GLU A 123 -4.22 20.88 4.06
C GLU A 123 -4.18 21.19 5.56
N GLY A 124 -3.37 22.18 5.93
CA GLY A 124 -3.16 22.66 7.28
C GLY A 124 -2.86 21.55 8.28
N ALA A 125 -3.63 21.55 9.36
CA ALA A 125 -3.48 20.59 10.45
C ALA A 125 -3.73 19.14 10.02
N LEU A 126 -4.67 18.88 9.09
CA LEU A 126 -5.02 17.52 8.67
C LEU A 126 -3.86 16.84 7.93
N LEU A 127 -3.15 17.60 7.09
CA LEU A 127 -1.94 17.11 6.43
C LEU A 127 -0.85 16.73 7.44
N ALA A 128 -0.60 17.61 8.41
CA ALA A 128 0.38 17.34 9.46
C ALA A 128 -0.02 16.12 10.31
N MET A 129 -1.31 15.94 10.59
CA MET A 129 -1.83 14.78 11.32
C MET A 129 -1.56 13.47 10.57
N VAL A 130 -1.91 13.37 9.29
CA VAL A 130 -1.72 12.14 8.51
C VAL A 130 -0.23 11.80 8.33
N ILE A 131 0.61 12.80 8.06
CA ILE A 131 2.07 12.58 7.93
C ILE A 131 2.66 12.07 9.26
N ASN A 132 2.30 12.67 10.39
CA ASN A 132 2.81 12.23 11.69
C ASN A 132 2.24 10.87 12.08
N TRP A 133 0.98 10.58 11.78
CA TRP A 133 0.39 9.26 11.97
C TRP A 133 1.13 8.18 11.19
N ALA A 134 1.43 8.40 9.90
CA ALA A 134 2.17 7.42 9.10
C ALA A 134 3.59 7.15 9.69
N ARG A 135 4.24 8.19 10.24
CA ARG A 135 5.53 8.03 10.94
C ARG A 135 5.38 7.26 12.25
N ASP A 136 4.31 7.51 12.99
CA ASP A 136 3.98 6.79 14.22
C ASP A 136 3.70 5.31 13.94
N VAL A 137 2.99 4.97 12.86
CA VAL A 137 2.79 3.58 12.42
C VAL A 137 4.14 2.89 12.22
N VAL A 138 5.06 3.49 11.44
CA VAL A 138 6.40 2.92 11.24
C VAL A 138 7.13 2.69 12.56
N ALA A 139 7.02 3.61 13.52
CA ALA A 139 7.67 3.46 14.82
C ALA A 139 7.07 2.30 15.62
N ARG A 140 5.73 2.20 15.68
CA ARG A 140 5.02 1.09 16.33
C ARG A 140 5.43 -0.26 15.73
N GLU A 141 5.37 -0.39 14.41
CA GLU A 141 5.66 -1.66 13.73
C GLU A 141 7.14 -2.05 13.85
N SER A 142 8.06 -1.08 13.94
CA SER A 142 9.50 -1.36 14.04
C SER A 142 10.03 -1.42 15.48
N GLY A 143 9.17 -1.33 16.50
CA GLY A 143 9.56 -1.31 17.91
C GLY A 143 10.43 -0.10 18.29
N ARG A 144 10.37 0.99 17.51
CA ARG A 144 11.16 2.21 17.74
C ARG A 144 10.36 3.21 18.57
N PRO A 145 11.04 4.12 19.30
CA PRO A 145 10.36 5.21 20.01
C PRO A 145 9.52 6.06 19.06
N ARG A 146 8.39 6.57 19.56
CA ARG A 146 7.52 7.46 18.81
C ARG A 146 8.30 8.69 18.33
N PRO A 147 8.25 9.04 17.03
CA PRO A 147 8.96 10.19 16.51
C PRO A 147 8.37 11.48 17.06
N ARG A 148 9.21 12.51 17.21
CA ARG A 148 8.73 13.86 17.48
C ARG A 148 7.85 14.32 16.33
N SER A 149 6.69 14.90 16.65
CA SER A 149 5.77 15.49 15.67
C SER A 149 6.51 16.50 14.80
N ALA A 150 6.49 16.28 13.49
CA ALA A 150 7.03 17.22 12.54
C ALA A 150 6.02 18.36 12.35
N LYS A 151 6.52 19.60 12.39
CA LYS A 151 5.82 20.71 11.77
C LYS A 151 5.94 20.52 10.26
N VAL A 152 4.82 20.32 9.58
CA VAL A 152 4.79 20.23 8.12
C VAL A 152 4.61 21.65 7.61
N ALA A 153 5.64 22.19 6.97
CA ALA A 153 5.53 23.50 6.32
C ALA A 153 4.50 23.39 5.18
N GLU A 154 3.57 24.32 5.16
CA GLU A 154 2.69 24.52 4.03
C GLU A 154 3.41 25.41 3.02
N PRO A 155 3.42 25.06 1.72
CA PRO A 155 3.83 26.00 0.70
C PRO A 155 2.90 27.21 0.76
N ALA A 156 3.43 28.39 0.50
CA ALA A 156 2.63 29.61 0.44
C ALA A 156 1.46 29.40 -0.55
N PRO A 157 0.26 29.93 -0.25
CA PRO A 157 -0.86 29.84 -1.17
C PRO A 157 -0.43 30.39 -2.52
N THR A 158 -0.61 29.60 -3.58
CA THR A 158 -0.35 30.06 -4.94
C THR A 158 -1.39 31.13 -5.23
N THR A 159 -0.98 32.40 -5.22
CA THR A 159 -1.79 33.51 -5.75
C THR A 159 -2.16 33.17 -7.19
N ALA A 160 -3.46 33.00 -7.42
CA ALA A 160 -4.07 32.86 -8.74
C ALA A 160 -4.00 34.17 -9.53
#